data_AF-A0A4Z0MRM0-F1
#
_entry.id   AF-A0A4Z0MRM0-F1
#
_cell.length_a   1.000
_cell.length_b   1.000
_cell.length_c   1.000
_cell.angle_alpha   90.00
_cell.angle_beta   90.00
_cell.angle_gamma   90.00
#
_symmetry.space_group_name_H-M   'P 1'
#
loop_
_entity.id
_entity.type
_entity.pdbx_description
1 polymer ?
#
loop_
_entity_poly.entity_id
_entity_poly.type
_entity_poly.pdbx_seq_one_letter_code
_entity_poly.pdbx_strand_id
1 'polypeptide(L)'
;MLFTPSPMLLKLLYTRGSLHNTPEGVAFSIKNRLDTVRVTRIDHVRIDGVHIPAEQIALDMGEGNVRPAVALNADGSGVNLPVGQSATFHLATEQLQEGMHTVQVQFAADPFGELTVEVEDAIALRPENCTRIPRSEQDDYSEEAIQARQRFAEEFSGQEFQHLKHYSFDAHDLQGNCEHFTGVAQIPIGLAGPLHVNGEHAQGDFLIPMATTEGTLVASYNRGIQVLNLCGGVKCTVIGDAMQRAPVFVFDDARGARDFGRWVEEEIERIRPEAESTSRVAKLQYIDTYLANKFAYLRFNFSTGDAAGQNMVGRATFAACSWILEHYKGAPIRHFYLESNFATDKKASQINVMRTRGKRVVAEAVIKRDILQQRMRVTPEQLAYHGQVSNVGAFLSGANNNGAHSANGITAMFIATGQDVANVSESSAGVLYSEVTKEGDLYLSITIPSLIVATHGGGTGLATQNECLRMLGCVGRGTVNKFAEIVAGVVLAGELSLGSAISSSDWVSSHEQYGRNR
;
A
#
# COMPACT_ATOMS: atom_id res chain seq x y z
N MET A 1 1.89 30.07 15.42
CA MET A 1 0.62 30.42 14.75
C MET A 1 -0.28 29.22 14.87
N LEU A 2 -1.54 29.42 15.25
CA LEU A 2 -2.54 28.37 15.37
C LEU A 2 -3.01 28.01 13.96
N PHE A 3 -2.87 26.73 13.58
CA PHE A 3 -3.32 26.16 12.29
C PHE A 3 -4.83 26.39 12.14
N THR A 4 -5.28 27.09 11.09
CA THR A 4 -6.71 27.16 10.75
C THR A 4 -6.95 26.34 9.48
N PRO A 5 -7.62 25.18 9.56
CA PRO A 5 -7.78 24.30 8.41
C PRO A 5 -8.49 25.04 7.26
N SER A 6 -7.97 24.93 6.04
CA SER A 6 -8.63 25.52 4.86
C SER A 6 -10.05 24.95 4.66
N PRO A 7 -10.98 25.69 4.05
CA PRO A 7 -12.33 25.19 3.76
C PRO A 7 -12.32 23.86 2.99
N MET A 8 -11.32 23.64 2.12
CA MET A 8 -11.15 22.39 1.39
C MET A 8 -10.80 21.21 2.32
N LEU A 9 -9.96 21.43 3.34
CA LEU A 9 -9.61 20.40 4.34
C LEU A 9 -10.79 20.09 5.26
N LEU A 10 -11.57 21.09 5.63
CA LEU A 10 -12.76 20.91 6.47
C LEU A 10 -13.81 20.02 5.80
N LYS A 11 -13.99 20.12 4.47
CA LYS A 11 -14.88 19.23 3.71
C LYS A 11 -14.49 17.75 3.80
N LEU A 12 -13.22 17.43 4.05
CA LEU A 12 -12.76 16.04 4.18
C LEU A 12 -13.13 15.42 5.53
N LEU A 13 -13.53 16.22 6.52
CA LEU A 13 -13.98 15.72 7.83
C LEU A 13 -15.33 15.03 7.73
N TYR A 14 -16.20 15.47 6.83
CA TYR A 14 -17.52 14.88 6.66
C TYR A 14 -17.46 13.45 6.09
N THR A 15 -18.25 12.54 6.65
CA THR A 15 -18.37 11.17 6.13
C THR A 15 -19.42 11.14 5.03
N ARG A 16 -19.00 11.18 3.76
CA ARG A 16 -19.94 11.12 2.62
C ARG A 16 -20.82 9.87 2.69
N GLY A 17 -22.11 10.03 2.40
CA GLY A 17 -23.13 8.99 2.49
C GLY A 17 -23.59 8.68 3.91
N SER A 18 -23.23 9.51 4.89
CA SER A 18 -23.67 9.32 6.28
C SER A 18 -25.00 10.00 6.59
N LEU A 19 -25.48 10.93 5.76
CA LEU A 19 -26.78 11.56 5.93
C LEU A 19 -27.91 10.53 5.81
N HIS A 20 -28.75 10.43 6.83
CA HIS A 20 -29.91 9.55 6.82
C HIS A 20 -31.00 10.04 7.79
N ASN A 21 -32.24 9.66 7.52
CA ASN A 21 -33.37 9.90 8.42
C ASN A 21 -33.33 8.91 9.59
N THR A 22 -33.68 9.40 10.78
CA THR A 22 -33.93 8.61 12.00
C THR A 22 -35.38 8.80 12.45
N PRO A 23 -35.90 7.98 13.39
CA PRO A 23 -37.25 8.18 13.92
C PRO A 23 -37.46 9.57 14.53
N GLU A 24 -36.43 10.15 15.15
CA GLU A 24 -36.47 11.47 15.80
C GLU A 24 -35.98 12.64 14.93
N GLY A 25 -35.60 12.39 13.66
CA GLY A 25 -35.19 13.44 12.74
C GLY A 25 -34.14 12.99 11.73
N VAL A 26 -32.95 13.58 11.77
CA VAL A 26 -31.88 13.38 10.78
C VAL A 26 -30.55 13.16 11.47
N ALA A 27 -29.70 12.28 10.93
CA ALA A 27 -28.34 12.08 11.42
C ALA A 27 -27.29 12.03 10.31
N PHE A 28 -26.08 12.48 10.63
CA PHE A 28 -24.89 12.36 9.78
C PHE A 28 -23.63 12.27 10.65
N SER A 29 -22.50 11.86 10.06
CA SER A 29 -21.25 11.66 10.82
C SER A 29 -20.09 12.49 10.29
N ILE A 30 -19.32 13.06 11.21
CA ILE A 30 -18.03 13.69 10.95
C ILE A 30 -16.94 12.80 11.53
N LYS A 31 -15.91 12.50 10.73
CA LYS A 31 -14.73 11.75 11.16
C LYS A 31 -13.55 12.68 11.30
N ASN A 32 -12.89 12.67 12.45
CA ASN A 32 -11.66 13.44 12.61
C ASN A 32 -10.52 12.81 11.78
N ARG A 33 -9.95 13.58 10.87
CA ARG A 33 -8.85 13.17 9.98
C ARG A 33 -7.59 14.02 10.12
N LEU A 34 -7.58 14.98 11.05
CA LEU A 34 -6.50 15.95 11.22
C LEU A 34 -5.59 15.53 12.37
N ASP A 35 -5.84 16.06 13.56
CA ASP A 35 -5.14 15.76 14.81
C ASP A 35 -6.17 15.57 15.93
N THR A 36 -5.79 15.00 17.08
CA THR A 36 -6.70 14.85 18.23
C THR A 36 -7.13 16.23 18.69
N VAL A 37 -8.39 16.56 18.46
CA VAL A 37 -8.96 17.86 18.81
C VAL A 37 -9.86 17.73 20.02
N ARG A 38 -10.06 18.84 20.72
CA ARG A 38 -11.14 18.96 21.69
C ARG A 38 -12.24 19.81 21.08
N VAL A 39 -13.39 19.22 20.75
CA VAL A 39 -14.57 19.95 20.32
C VAL A 39 -15.12 20.69 21.54
N THR A 40 -15.01 22.01 21.53
CA THR A 40 -15.39 22.87 22.67
C THR A 40 -16.80 23.39 22.56
N ARG A 41 -17.34 23.50 21.34
CA ARG A 41 -18.68 24.04 21.11
C ARG A 41 -19.27 23.53 19.81
N ILE A 42 -20.57 23.34 19.77
CA ILE A 42 -21.35 23.16 18.54
C ILE A 42 -22.37 24.30 18.50
N ASP A 43 -22.26 25.16 17.50
CA ASP A 43 -23.09 26.36 17.41
C ASP A 43 -24.43 26.05 16.76
N HIS A 44 -24.40 25.55 15.52
CA HIS A 44 -25.60 25.16 14.78
C HIS A 44 -25.26 24.27 13.58
N VAL A 45 -26.32 23.66 13.03
CA VAL A 45 -26.29 22.97 11.73
C VAL A 45 -27.27 23.67 10.79
N ARG A 46 -26.96 23.73 9.50
CA ARG A 46 -27.94 24.08 8.46
C ARG A 46 -28.08 22.94 7.47
N ILE A 47 -29.32 22.58 7.16
CA ILE A 47 -29.64 21.65 6.08
C ILE A 47 -30.53 22.39 5.08
N ASP A 48 -30.08 22.50 3.82
CA ASP A 48 -30.76 23.26 2.77
C ASP A 48 -31.16 24.68 3.18
N GLY A 49 -30.31 25.30 4.01
CA GLY A 49 -30.54 26.64 4.57
C GLY A 49 -31.45 26.68 5.81
N VAL A 50 -32.08 25.57 6.21
CA VAL A 50 -32.87 25.48 7.45
C VAL A 50 -31.93 25.44 8.64
N HIS A 51 -32.07 26.41 9.55
CA HIS A 51 -31.21 26.56 10.73
C HIS A 51 -31.67 25.68 11.90
N ILE A 52 -30.79 24.79 12.36
CA ILE A 52 -31.01 23.87 13.47
C ILE A 52 -30.08 24.30 14.60
N PRO A 53 -30.61 24.85 15.70
CA PRO A 53 -29.81 25.41 16.78
C PRO A 53 -29.28 24.31 17.72
N ALA A 54 -28.28 24.63 18.56
CA ALA A 54 -27.62 23.68 19.45
C ALA A 54 -28.57 22.90 20.39
N GLU A 55 -29.73 23.45 20.76
CA GLU A 55 -30.75 22.78 21.59
C GLU A 55 -31.36 21.56 20.89
N GLN A 56 -31.31 21.52 19.56
CA GLN A 56 -31.83 20.43 18.73
C GLN A 56 -30.74 19.50 18.22
N ILE A 57 -29.50 19.64 18.72
CA ILE A 57 -28.36 18.84 18.29
C ILE A 57 -27.90 17.97 19.46
N ALA A 58 -27.71 16.69 19.18
CA ALA A 58 -27.00 15.76 20.06
C ALA A 58 -25.85 15.10 19.31
N LEU A 59 -24.76 14.82 20.02
CA LEU A 59 -23.56 14.21 19.47
C LEU A 59 -23.36 12.83 20.09
N ASP A 60 -23.29 11.81 19.25
CA ASP A 60 -22.88 10.45 19.64
C ASP A 60 -21.42 10.23 19.24
N MET A 61 -20.58 9.90 20.22
CA MET A 61 -19.16 9.65 20.03
C MET A 61 -18.84 8.16 19.83
N GLY A 62 -19.86 7.30 19.80
CA GLY A 62 -19.75 5.84 19.80
C GLY A 62 -20.23 5.23 21.12
N GLU A 63 -20.58 3.93 21.07
CA GLU A 63 -21.08 3.14 22.21
C GLU A 63 -22.38 3.68 22.86
N GLY A 64 -23.15 4.50 22.12
CA GLY A 64 -24.41 5.08 22.61
C GLY A 64 -24.24 6.21 23.62
N ASN A 65 -23.04 6.80 23.71
CA ASN A 65 -22.75 7.94 24.58
C ASN A 65 -23.21 9.26 23.93
N VAL A 66 -24.53 9.43 23.85
CA VAL A 66 -25.17 10.60 23.25
C VAL A 66 -25.15 11.77 24.22
N ARG A 67 -24.60 12.91 23.78
CA ARG A 67 -24.53 14.15 24.56
C ARG A 67 -25.21 15.31 23.84
N PRO A 68 -26.14 16.04 24.49
CA PRO A 68 -26.69 17.27 23.91
C PRO A 68 -25.60 18.31 23.63
N ALA A 69 -25.68 19.00 22.49
CA ALA A 69 -24.73 20.06 22.15
C ALA A 69 -24.72 21.19 23.18
N VAL A 70 -25.88 21.52 23.77
CA VAL A 70 -25.96 22.48 24.89
C VAL A 70 -25.12 22.07 26.11
N ALA A 71 -24.99 20.77 26.37
CA ALA A 71 -24.17 20.27 27.47
C ALA A 71 -22.68 20.33 27.12
N LEU A 72 -22.32 20.21 25.83
CA LEU A 72 -20.96 20.40 25.31
C LEU A 72 -20.54 21.87 25.29
N ASN A 73 -21.51 22.78 25.14
CA ASN A 73 -21.29 24.22 25.09
C ASN A 73 -21.11 24.86 26.47
N ALA A 74 -21.28 24.11 27.56
CA ALA A 74 -21.02 24.58 28.92
C ALA A 74 -19.51 24.72 29.17
N ASP A 75 -19.11 25.70 29.99
CA ASP A 75 -17.69 25.97 30.23
C ASP A 75 -16.96 24.72 30.76
N GLY A 76 -15.92 24.29 30.03
CA GLY A 76 -15.07 23.17 30.40
C GLY A 76 -15.60 21.77 30.06
N SER A 77 -16.76 21.62 29.40
CA SER A 77 -17.35 20.31 29.08
C SER A 77 -17.05 19.77 27.68
N GLY A 78 -16.19 20.46 26.91
CA GLY A 78 -15.77 20.04 25.58
C GLY A 78 -15.21 18.62 25.54
N VAL A 79 -15.42 17.93 24.42
CA VAL A 79 -15.13 16.50 24.24
C VAL A 79 -13.93 16.28 23.33
N ASN A 80 -13.06 15.36 23.72
CA ASN A 80 -11.95 14.94 22.88
C ASN A 80 -12.48 14.08 21.73
N LEU A 81 -12.09 14.44 20.52
CA LEU A 81 -12.29 13.65 19.31
C LEU A 81 -10.89 13.26 18.78
N PRO A 82 -10.36 12.10 19.18
CA PRO A 82 -9.12 11.52 18.65
C PRO A 82 -9.15 11.38 17.13
N VAL A 83 -7.95 11.38 16.52
CA VAL A 83 -7.80 11.11 15.09
C VAL A 83 -8.38 9.73 14.76
N GLY A 84 -9.20 9.67 13.72
CA GLY A 84 -9.83 8.45 13.25
C GLY A 84 -11.15 8.10 13.94
N GLN A 85 -11.55 8.79 15.01
CA GLN A 85 -12.87 8.63 15.61
C GLN A 85 -13.92 9.43 14.84
N SER A 86 -15.14 8.87 14.78
CA SER A 86 -16.31 9.53 14.21
C SER A 86 -17.21 10.06 15.32
N ALA A 87 -17.84 11.20 15.08
CA ALA A 87 -18.92 11.76 15.85
C ALA A 87 -20.18 11.83 14.97
N THR A 88 -21.28 11.24 15.43
CA THR A 88 -22.57 11.29 14.75
C THR A 88 -23.42 12.39 15.34
N PHE A 89 -23.85 13.32 14.50
CA PHE A 89 -24.77 14.39 14.84
C PHE A 89 -26.18 13.86 14.65
N HIS A 90 -26.98 13.91 15.71
CA HIS A 90 -28.41 13.68 15.70
C HIS A 90 -29.12 15.03 15.79
N LEU A 91 -30.01 15.29 14.84
CA LEU A 91 -30.72 16.55 14.70
C LEU A 91 -32.21 16.29 14.92
N ALA A 92 -32.78 16.95 15.93
CA ALA A 92 -34.21 16.95 16.18
C ALA A 92 -34.89 17.91 15.18
N THR A 93 -35.14 17.41 13.98
CA THR A 93 -35.72 18.16 12.85
C THR A 93 -36.67 17.27 12.05
N GLU A 94 -37.37 17.84 11.06
CA GLU A 94 -38.17 17.03 10.14
C GLU A 94 -37.26 16.13 9.28
N GLN A 95 -37.75 14.94 8.96
CA GLN A 95 -37.05 14.05 8.03
C GLN A 95 -36.89 14.72 6.66
N LEU A 96 -35.74 14.53 6.04
CA LEU A 96 -35.50 15.09 4.71
C LEU A 96 -36.13 14.18 3.65
N GLN A 97 -36.53 14.80 2.54
CA GLN A 97 -36.94 14.07 1.34
C GLN A 97 -35.76 13.33 0.73
N GLU A 98 -36.03 12.42 -0.20
CA GLU A 98 -34.96 11.80 -0.98
C GLU A 98 -34.33 12.81 -1.94
N GLY A 99 -33.01 12.77 -2.05
CA GLY A 99 -32.28 13.67 -2.93
C GLY A 99 -30.98 14.19 -2.32
N MET A 100 -30.39 15.15 -3.02
CA MET A 100 -29.19 15.86 -2.57
C MET A 100 -29.57 17.00 -1.62
N HIS A 101 -28.85 17.09 -0.50
CA HIS A 101 -29.01 18.12 0.51
C HIS A 101 -27.67 18.79 0.80
N THR A 102 -27.70 20.09 1.03
CA THR A 102 -26.55 20.85 1.51
C THR A 102 -26.51 20.81 3.03
N VAL A 103 -25.44 20.26 3.61
CA VAL A 103 -25.21 20.19 5.05
C VAL A 103 -24.08 21.13 5.43
N GLN A 104 -24.38 22.08 6.33
CA GLN A 104 -23.41 23.00 6.91
C GLN A 104 -23.36 22.81 8.43
N VAL A 105 -22.18 22.71 9.01
CA VAL A 105 -21.96 22.54 10.45
C VAL A 105 -21.01 23.61 10.95
N GLN A 106 -21.42 24.37 11.95
CA GLN A 106 -20.56 25.33 12.65
C GLN A 106 -20.26 24.84 14.06
N PHE A 107 -18.97 24.75 14.39
CA PHE A 107 -18.48 24.28 15.67
C PHE A 107 -17.14 24.92 16.02
N ALA A 108 -16.77 24.89 17.29
CA ALA A 108 -15.45 25.30 17.75
C ALA A 108 -14.66 24.08 18.25
N ALA A 109 -13.37 24.04 17.93
CA ALA A 109 -12.47 23.00 18.41
C ALA A 109 -11.10 23.57 18.74
N ASP A 110 -10.52 23.12 19.85
CA ASP A 110 -9.14 23.44 20.19
C ASP A 110 -8.17 22.56 19.37
N PRO A 111 -7.11 23.13 18.80
CA PRO A 111 -6.66 24.53 18.96
C PRO A 111 -7.11 25.46 17.81
N PHE A 112 -8.11 25.08 17.01
CA PHE A 112 -8.44 25.73 15.73
C PHE A 112 -9.47 26.87 15.81
N GLY A 113 -10.18 27.01 16.94
CA GLY A 113 -11.24 28.01 17.10
C GLY A 113 -12.49 27.62 16.32
N GLU A 114 -13.19 28.61 15.76
CA GLU A 114 -14.45 28.41 15.02
C GLU A 114 -14.19 27.86 13.61
N LEU A 115 -14.93 26.80 13.27
CA LEU A 115 -14.83 26.06 12.03
C LEU A 115 -16.22 25.92 11.39
N THR A 116 -16.24 25.92 10.06
CA THR A 116 -17.44 25.65 9.27
C THR A 116 -17.16 24.59 8.22
N VAL A 117 -17.92 23.50 8.28
CA VAL A 117 -17.90 22.42 7.27
C VAL A 117 -19.15 22.58 6.43
N GLU A 118 -19.01 22.64 5.10
CA GLU A 118 -20.14 22.71 4.17
C GLU A 118 -19.97 21.71 3.03
N VAL A 119 -20.91 20.78 2.91
CA VAL A 119 -20.87 19.65 1.95
C VAL A 119 -22.25 19.40 1.36
N GLU A 120 -22.27 18.64 0.27
CA GLU A 120 -23.49 18.04 -0.26
C GLU A 120 -23.48 16.54 0.03
N ASP A 121 -24.61 15.99 0.49
CA ASP A 121 -24.82 14.55 0.71
C ASP A 121 -26.23 14.15 0.28
N ALA A 122 -26.49 12.85 0.13
CA ALA A 122 -27.78 12.37 -0.35
C ALA A 122 -28.53 11.53 0.70
N ILE A 123 -29.84 11.75 0.81
CA ILE A 123 -30.74 10.74 1.38
C ILE A 123 -31.21 9.86 0.23
N ALA A 124 -30.82 8.59 0.27
CA ALA A 124 -31.31 7.56 -0.62
C ALA A 124 -32.21 6.58 0.15
N LEU A 125 -33.32 6.13 -0.47
CA LEU A 125 -34.09 4.98 0.00
C LEU A 125 -33.14 3.81 0.22
N ARG A 126 -32.99 3.40 1.49
CA ARG A 126 -32.38 2.11 1.83
C ARG A 126 -33.45 1.07 1.56
N PRO A 127 -33.26 0.14 0.59
CA PRO A 127 -34.26 -0.90 0.36
C PRO A 127 -34.40 -1.72 1.65
N GLU A 128 -35.62 -1.86 2.16
CA GLU A 128 -35.92 -2.54 3.43
C GLU A 128 -35.54 -4.04 3.40
N ASN A 129 -35.30 -4.62 2.21
CA ASN A 129 -34.97 -6.02 1.99
C ASN A 129 -33.70 -6.22 1.14
N CYS A 130 -32.60 -5.55 1.50
CA CYS A 130 -31.30 -5.94 0.95
C CYS A 130 -30.74 -7.14 1.71
N THR A 131 -30.44 -8.23 1.00
CA THR A 131 -29.58 -9.30 1.53
C THR A 131 -28.24 -8.69 1.96
N ARG A 132 -27.84 -8.93 3.22
CA ARG A 132 -26.61 -8.38 3.79
C ARG A 132 -25.77 -9.48 4.39
N ILE A 133 -24.46 -9.31 4.26
CA ILE A 133 -23.49 -10.15 4.95
C ILE A 133 -23.62 -9.88 6.46
N PRO A 134 -23.76 -10.92 7.30
CA PRO A 134 -23.82 -10.76 8.75
C PRO A 134 -22.59 -10.03 9.30
N ARG A 135 -22.83 -9.08 10.20
CA ARG A 135 -21.81 -8.28 10.86
C ARG A 135 -22.18 -8.09 12.33
N SER A 136 -21.18 -8.13 13.20
CA SER A 136 -21.32 -7.80 14.61
C SER A 136 -20.77 -6.39 14.85
N GLU A 137 -21.55 -5.53 15.51
CA GLU A 137 -21.11 -4.17 15.84
C GLU A 137 -20.17 -4.14 17.05
N GLN A 138 -20.24 -5.14 17.94
CA GLN A 138 -19.44 -5.21 19.16
C GLN A 138 -18.09 -5.87 18.91
N ASP A 139 -18.12 -7.05 18.30
CA ASP A 139 -16.92 -7.82 17.97
C ASP A 139 -17.17 -8.61 16.68
N ASP A 140 -16.61 -8.10 15.59
CA ASP A 140 -16.76 -8.68 14.26
C ASP A 140 -15.75 -9.81 13.98
N TYR A 141 -14.85 -10.12 14.92
CA TYR A 141 -13.87 -11.19 14.80
C TYR A 141 -14.14 -12.35 15.78
N SER A 142 -15.24 -12.29 16.53
CA SER A 142 -15.70 -13.40 17.35
C SER A 142 -16.05 -14.63 16.52
N GLU A 143 -15.95 -15.79 17.14
CA GLU A 143 -16.33 -17.06 16.53
C GLU A 143 -17.80 -17.04 16.07
N GLU A 144 -18.70 -16.44 16.84
CA GLU A 144 -20.11 -16.32 16.49
C GLU A 144 -20.33 -15.47 15.22
N ALA A 145 -19.61 -14.35 15.09
CA ALA A 145 -19.70 -13.47 13.92
C ALA A 145 -19.16 -14.16 12.66
N ILE A 146 -18.04 -14.87 12.79
CA ILE A 146 -17.42 -15.62 11.70
C ILE A 146 -18.35 -16.77 11.26
N GLN A 147 -18.87 -17.56 12.20
CA GLN A 147 -19.80 -18.64 11.90
C GLN A 147 -21.10 -18.15 11.28
N ALA A 148 -21.62 -16.99 11.70
CA ALA A 148 -22.77 -16.37 11.06
C ALA A 148 -22.51 -16.06 9.60
N ARG A 149 -21.33 -15.51 9.26
CA ARG A 149 -20.93 -15.29 7.86
C ARG A 149 -20.72 -16.57 7.07
N GLN A 150 -20.12 -17.59 7.69
CA GLN A 150 -19.94 -18.90 7.07
C GLN A 150 -21.30 -19.54 6.72
N ARG A 151 -22.24 -19.59 7.68
CA ARG A 151 -23.61 -20.08 7.44
C ARG A 151 -24.30 -19.28 6.34
N PHE A 152 -24.21 -17.95 6.40
CA PHE A 152 -24.76 -17.09 5.36
C PHE A 152 -24.19 -17.43 3.98
N ALA A 153 -22.88 -17.64 3.85
CA ALA A 153 -22.25 -17.98 2.59
C ALA A 153 -22.67 -19.37 2.07
N GLU A 154 -22.85 -20.35 2.96
CA GLU A 154 -23.33 -21.69 2.62
C GLU A 154 -24.81 -21.65 2.19
N GLU A 155 -25.67 -20.96 2.94
CA GLU A 155 -27.09 -20.77 2.61
C GLU A 155 -27.28 -20.02 1.29
N PHE A 156 -26.51 -18.94 1.09
CA PHE A 156 -26.60 -18.13 -0.13
C PHE A 156 -26.14 -18.88 -1.38
N SER A 157 -25.09 -19.70 -1.25
CA SER A 157 -24.53 -20.47 -2.37
C SER A 157 -25.17 -21.85 -2.56
N GLY A 158 -25.86 -22.37 -1.56
CA GLY A 158 -26.36 -23.75 -1.51
C GLY A 158 -25.24 -24.80 -1.49
N GLN A 159 -24.04 -24.44 -0.99
CA GLN A 159 -22.86 -25.30 -0.94
C GLN A 159 -22.31 -25.38 0.48
N GLU A 160 -21.78 -26.53 0.88
CA GLU A 160 -21.05 -26.68 2.13
C GLU A 160 -19.55 -26.44 1.91
N PHE A 161 -18.91 -25.77 2.87
CA PHE A 161 -17.48 -25.49 2.83
C PHE A 161 -16.73 -26.26 3.91
N GLN A 162 -15.78 -27.10 3.50
CA GLN A 162 -14.88 -27.78 4.43
C GLN A 162 -13.66 -26.89 4.74
N HIS A 163 -12.76 -26.67 3.78
CA HIS A 163 -11.43 -26.10 4.07
C HIS A 163 -11.44 -24.59 4.37
N LEU A 164 -12.37 -23.83 3.78
CA LEU A 164 -12.48 -22.39 3.99
C LEU A 164 -12.56 -22.04 5.49
N LYS A 165 -13.31 -22.83 6.25
CA LYS A 165 -13.62 -22.58 7.67
C LYS A 165 -12.49 -22.99 8.64
N HIS A 166 -11.44 -23.65 8.15
CA HIS A 166 -10.36 -24.19 9.01
C HIS A 166 -9.11 -23.32 8.94
N TYR A 167 -8.81 -22.64 10.04
CA TYR A 167 -7.61 -21.84 10.27
C TYR A 167 -7.09 -22.08 11.70
N SER A 168 -5.84 -21.71 11.98
CA SER A 168 -5.12 -22.12 13.20
C SER A 168 -4.59 -20.94 14.03
N PHE A 169 -5.18 -19.76 13.88
CA PHE A 169 -4.76 -18.52 14.55
C PHE A 169 -5.97 -17.77 15.09
N ASP A 170 -5.73 -16.81 16.00
CA ASP A 170 -6.79 -15.96 16.55
C ASP A 170 -7.27 -14.97 15.48
N ALA A 171 -8.57 -14.98 15.16
CA ALA A 171 -9.14 -14.10 14.15
C ALA A 171 -8.97 -12.60 14.49
N HIS A 172 -8.79 -12.26 15.77
CA HIS A 172 -8.52 -10.88 16.18
C HIS A 172 -7.19 -10.34 15.63
N ASP A 173 -6.21 -11.21 15.30
CA ASP A 173 -4.95 -10.81 14.66
C ASP A 173 -5.17 -10.22 13.25
N LEU A 174 -6.35 -10.45 12.65
CA LEU A 174 -6.72 -9.90 11.35
C LEU A 174 -7.26 -8.47 11.43
N GLN A 175 -7.39 -7.88 12.62
CA GLN A 175 -7.86 -6.52 12.76
C GLN A 175 -6.94 -5.55 11.99
N GLY A 176 -7.51 -4.87 10.98
CA GLY A 176 -6.77 -3.99 10.08
C GLY A 176 -6.08 -4.69 8.89
N ASN A 177 -6.26 -6.00 8.75
CA ASN A 177 -5.76 -6.82 7.64
C ASN A 177 -6.90 -7.39 6.76
N CYS A 178 -8.05 -7.74 7.35
CA CYS A 178 -9.19 -8.28 6.60
C CYS A 178 -10.51 -8.00 7.31
N GLU A 179 -11.46 -7.37 6.61
CA GLU A 179 -12.84 -7.18 7.09
C GLU A 179 -13.74 -8.36 6.71
N HIS A 180 -14.84 -8.55 7.46
CA HIS A 180 -15.82 -9.63 7.23
C HIS A 180 -15.17 -11.02 7.13
N PHE A 181 -14.20 -11.29 8.01
CA PHE A 181 -13.46 -12.54 7.97
C PHE A 181 -14.40 -13.74 8.03
N THR A 182 -14.23 -14.64 7.06
CA THR A 182 -15.09 -15.81 6.84
C THR A 182 -14.25 -17.11 6.80
N GLY A 183 -12.95 -17.01 6.52
CA GLY A 183 -12.08 -18.17 6.35
C GLY A 183 -10.78 -17.88 5.61
N VAL A 184 -10.07 -18.93 5.20
CA VAL A 184 -8.74 -18.84 4.57
C VAL A 184 -8.66 -19.60 3.24
N ALA A 185 -7.79 -19.13 2.33
CA ALA A 185 -7.60 -19.75 1.01
C ALA A 185 -6.60 -20.93 0.99
N GLN A 186 -5.69 -21.02 1.97
CA GLN A 186 -4.62 -22.03 2.10
C GLN A 186 -3.74 -22.22 0.84
N ILE A 187 -2.60 -21.53 0.78
CA ILE A 187 -1.64 -21.64 -0.33
C ILE A 187 -0.46 -22.54 0.07
N PRO A 188 -0.09 -23.57 -0.72
CA PRO A 188 1.06 -24.43 -0.41
C PRO A 188 2.37 -23.64 -0.30
N ILE A 189 3.19 -23.97 0.69
CA ILE A 189 4.53 -23.37 0.88
C ILE A 189 5.60 -24.44 0.63
N GLY A 190 6.50 -24.17 -0.32
CA GLY A 190 7.72 -24.94 -0.54
C GLY A 190 8.96 -24.20 -0.07
N LEU A 191 10.08 -24.92 0.04
CA LEU A 191 11.38 -24.37 0.44
C LEU A 191 12.39 -24.52 -0.71
N ALA A 192 13.09 -23.44 -1.02
CA ALA A 192 14.22 -23.45 -1.95
C ALA A 192 15.50 -23.02 -1.22
N GLY A 193 16.64 -23.62 -1.57
CA GLY A 193 17.95 -23.22 -1.06
C GLY A 193 18.69 -24.30 -0.24
N PRO A 194 19.59 -23.90 0.68
CA PRO A 194 19.85 -22.52 1.10
C PRO A 194 20.44 -21.65 -0.02
N LEU A 195 20.11 -20.37 -0.07
CA LEU A 195 20.76 -19.37 -0.93
C LEU A 195 21.89 -18.67 -0.16
N HIS A 196 23.10 -18.73 -0.71
CA HIS A 196 24.25 -18.02 -0.16
C HIS A 196 24.28 -16.58 -0.67
N VAL A 197 24.05 -15.62 0.24
CA VAL A 197 24.00 -14.19 -0.07
C VAL A 197 25.22 -13.47 0.52
N ASN A 198 25.87 -12.68 -0.32
CA ASN A 198 26.98 -11.78 -0.02
C ASN A 198 26.51 -10.32 -0.22
N GLY A 199 25.59 -9.84 0.61
CA GLY A 199 24.99 -8.51 0.53
C GLY A 199 25.46 -7.56 1.64
N GLU A 200 25.12 -6.28 1.57
CA GLU A 200 25.50 -5.32 2.62
C GLU A 200 24.70 -5.55 3.92
N HIS A 201 23.53 -6.17 3.81
CA HIS A 201 22.59 -6.41 4.92
C HIS A 201 22.28 -7.90 5.14
N ALA A 202 22.40 -8.73 4.11
CA ALA A 202 22.23 -10.18 4.15
C ALA A 202 23.58 -10.88 3.90
N GLN A 203 24.11 -11.56 4.91
CA GLN A 203 25.36 -12.30 4.84
C GLN A 203 25.13 -13.74 5.32
N GLY A 204 25.40 -14.71 4.45
CA GLY A 204 25.30 -16.14 4.76
C GLY A 204 24.16 -16.87 4.02
N ASP A 205 23.71 -17.97 4.61
CA ASP A 205 22.81 -18.94 3.98
C ASP A 205 21.36 -18.76 4.43
N PHE A 206 20.43 -18.70 3.47
CA PHE A 206 19.00 -18.46 3.74
C PHE A 206 18.12 -19.54 3.10
N LEU A 207 17.23 -20.15 3.89
CA LEU A 207 16.20 -21.06 3.39
C LEU A 207 14.99 -20.24 2.94
N ILE A 208 14.58 -20.38 1.68
CA ILE A 208 13.63 -19.48 1.03
C ILE A 208 12.22 -20.08 1.04
N PRO A 209 11.28 -19.53 1.82
CA PRO A 209 9.88 -19.93 1.76
C PRO A 209 9.21 -19.34 0.52
N MET A 210 8.49 -20.19 -0.23
CA MET A 210 7.81 -19.83 -1.48
C MET A 210 6.39 -20.38 -1.47
N ALA A 211 5.39 -19.49 -1.35
CA ALA A 211 3.99 -19.87 -1.37
C ALA A 211 3.45 -19.83 -2.81
N THR A 212 3.09 -20.97 -3.38
CA THR A 212 2.66 -21.04 -4.78
C THR A 212 1.77 -22.25 -5.07
N THR A 213 0.95 -22.14 -6.11
CA THR A 213 0.23 -23.25 -6.74
C THR A 213 0.79 -23.60 -8.12
N GLU A 214 1.81 -22.89 -8.59
CA GLU A 214 2.48 -23.16 -9.86
C GLU A 214 3.47 -24.32 -9.71
N GLY A 215 3.21 -25.42 -10.41
CA GLY A 215 4.10 -26.57 -10.46
C GLY A 215 5.48 -26.18 -11.00
N THR A 216 6.54 -26.87 -10.55
CA THR A 216 7.96 -26.62 -10.88
C THR A 216 8.58 -25.31 -10.41
N LEU A 217 7.81 -24.32 -9.96
CA LEU A 217 8.36 -23.03 -9.56
C LEU A 217 9.45 -23.19 -8.48
N VAL A 218 9.12 -23.79 -7.35
CA VAL A 218 10.06 -23.97 -6.22
C VAL A 218 11.31 -24.76 -6.66
N ALA A 219 11.12 -25.81 -7.46
CA ALA A 219 12.22 -26.63 -7.97
C ALA A 219 13.14 -25.85 -8.91
N SER A 220 12.59 -24.99 -9.77
CA SER A 220 13.35 -24.14 -10.68
C SER A 220 14.19 -23.11 -9.92
N TYR A 221 13.60 -22.42 -8.94
CA TYR A 221 14.34 -21.50 -8.08
C TYR A 221 15.43 -22.23 -7.28
N ASN A 222 15.14 -23.41 -6.73
CA ASN A 222 16.13 -24.23 -6.04
C ASN A 222 17.32 -24.63 -6.94
N ARG A 223 17.05 -24.99 -8.20
CA ARG A 223 18.10 -25.31 -9.20
C ARG A 223 18.97 -24.09 -9.50
N GLY A 224 18.37 -22.91 -9.65
CA GLY A 224 19.10 -21.64 -9.83
C GLY A 224 19.99 -21.32 -8.64
N ILE A 225 19.47 -21.46 -7.42
CA ILE A 225 20.21 -21.24 -6.17
C ILE A 225 21.42 -22.17 -6.09
N GLN A 226 21.25 -23.45 -6.43
CA GLN A 226 22.34 -24.41 -6.44
C GLN A 226 23.50 -23.96 -7.36
N VAL A 227 23.19 -23.44 -8.55
CA VAL A 227 24.22 -22.96 -9.49
C VAL A 227 24.91 -21.69 -8.98
N LEU A 228 24.15 -20.74 -8.40
CA LEU A 228 24.74 -19.56 -7.77
C LEU A 228 25.72 -19.94 -6.66
N ASN A 229 25.32 -20.85 -5.76
CA ASN A 229 26.18 -21.28 -4.65
C ASN A 229 27.45 -21.98 -5.12
N LEU A 230 27.37 -22.82 -6.16
CA LEU A 230 28.55 -23.44 -6.79
C LEU A 230 29.53 -22.41 -7.39
N CYS A 231 29.05 -21.20 -7.63
CA CYS A 231 29.84 -20.07 -8.13
C CYS A 231 30.18 -19.02 -7.06
N GLY A 232 30.00 -19.35 -5.77
CA GLY A 232 30.34 -18.45 -4.65
C GLY A 232 29.17 -17.64 -4.09
N GLY A 233 27.94 -17.94 -4.51
CA GLY A 233 26.73 -17.26 -4.06
C GLY A 233 26.37 -16.04 -4.91
N VAL A 234 25.47 -15.22 -4.39
CA VAL A 234 24.99 -14.00 -5.04
C VAL A 234 25.42 -12.77 -4.26
N LYS A 235 25.93 -11.76 -4.97
CA LYS A 235 26.24 -10.46 -4.38
C LYS A 235 25.04 -9.54 -4.53
N CYS A 236 24.62 -8.91 -3.45
CA CYS A 236 23.45 -8.03 -3.44
C CYS A 236 23.79 -6.63 -2.90
N THR A 237 23.10 -5.60 -3.41
CA THR A 237 23.33 -4.21 -2.98
C THR A 237 22.03 -3.41 -3.10
N VAL A 238 21.63 -2.74 -2.02
CA VAL A 238 20.50 -1.80 -2.03
C VAL A 238 21.02 -0.41 -2.43
N ILE A 239 20.66 0.05 -3.62
CA ILE A 239 21.15 1.30 -4.21
C ILE A 239 20.12 2.44 -4.19
N GLY A 240 18.94 2.21 -3.62
CA GLY A 240 17.94 3.25 -3.42
C GLY A 240 16.81 2.80 -2.50
N ASP A 241 16.27 3.74 -1.72
CA ASP A 241 15.14 3.51 -0.83
C ASP A 241 14.29 4.78 -0.73
N ALA A 242 13.09 4.72 -1.30
CA ALA A 242 12.11 5.80 -1.23
C ALA A 242 10.70 5.26 -1.46
N MET A 243 9.77 5.56 -0.54
CA MET A 243 8.34 5.35 -0.74
C MET A 243 7.65 6.69 -1.02
N GLN A 244 6.67 6.68 -1.93
CA GLN A 244 6.08 7.91 -2.46
C GLN A 244 4.57 8.02 -2.26
N ARG A 245 4.14 9.28 -2.19
CA ARG A 245 2.79 9.74 -2.51
C ARG A 245 2.90 10.92 -3.46
N ALA A 246 1.99 11.02 -4.45
CA ALA A 246 2.05 12.09 -5.43
C ALA A 246 0.72 12.84 -5.55
N PRO A 247 0.54 13.92 -4.79
CA PRO A 247 -0.55 14.86 -5.01
C PRO A 247 -0.42 15.62 -6.33
N VAL A 248 -1.55 16.15 -6.79
CA VAL A 248 -1.61 17.10 -7.90
C VAL A 248 -2.40 18.35 -7.52
N PHE A 249 -1.87 19.50 -7.93
CA PHE A 249 -2.46 20.82 -7.75
C PHE A 249 -2.83 21.39 -9.12
N VAL A 250 -4.06 21.87 -9.26
CA VAL A 250 -4.62 22.36 -10.52
C VAL A 250 -4.80 23.87 -10.46
N PHE A 251 -4.31 24.57 -11.48
CA PHE A 251 -4.32 26.03 -11.59
C PHE A 251 -5.20 26.49 -12.76
N ASP A 252 -5.30 27.80 -12.94
CA ASP A 252 -5.97 28.39 -14.10
C ASP A 252 -5.17 28.20 -15.39
N ASP A 253 -3.83 28.25 -15.29
CA ASP A 253 -2.92 28.11 -16.43
C ASP A 253 -1.58 27.45 -16.05
N ALA A 254 -0.75 27.21 -17.06
CA ALA A 254 0.57 26.60 -16.90
C ALA A 254 1.58 27.48 -16.15
N ARG A 255 1.40 28.82 -16.13
CA ARG A 255 2.30 29.72 -15.42
C ARG A 255 2.08 29.61 -13.92
N GLY A 256 0.82 29.54 -13.48
CA GLY A 256 0.47 29.28 -12.08
C GLY A 256 1.09 27.97 -11.57
N ALA A 257 0.95 26.88 -12.33
CA ALA A 257 1.55 25.59 -11.98
C ALA A 257 3.09 25.63 -11.90
N ARG A 258 3.75 26.31 -12.85
CA ARG A 258 5.20 26.48 -12.86
C ARG A 258 5.69 27.29 -11.65
N ASP A 259 5.05 28.42 -11.38
CA ASP A 259 5.47 29.32 -10.30
C ASP A 259 5.21 28.67 -8.94
N PHE A 260 4.14 27.89 -8.80
CA PHE A 260 3.92 27.02 -7.65
C PHE A 260 5.02 25.97 -7.48
N GLY A 261 5.42 25.28 -8.56
CA GLY A 261 6.50 24.29 -8.49
C GLY A 261 7.84 24.86 -8.00
N ARG A 262 8.19 26.08 -8.43
CA ARG A 262 9.36 26.82 -7.95
C ARG A 262 9.25 27.19 -6.47
N TRP A 263 8.09 27.70 -6.07
CA TRP A 263 7.82 28.03 -4.67
C TRP A 263 7.95 26.82 -3.75
N VAL A 264 7.48 25.64 -4.17
CA VAL A 264 7.65 24.39 -3.40
C VAL A 264 9.13 24.03 -3.21
N GLU A 265 9.96 24.22 -4.24
CA GLU A 265 11.40 23.98 -4.16
C GLU A 265 12.08 24.97 -3.20
N GLU A 266 11.70 26.25 -3.24
CA GLU A 266 12.21 27.30 -2.35
C GLU A 266 11.81 27.07 -0.88
N GLU A 267 10.62 26.52 -0.64
CA GLU A 267 10.04 26.33 0.69
C GLU A 267 10.25 24.91 1.25
N ILE A 268 11.06 24.07 0.61
CA ILE A 268 11.25 22.66 1.00
C ILE A 268 11.64 22.50 2.48
N GLU A 269 12.46 23.41 3.01
CA GLU A 269 12.91 23.39 4.41
C GLU A 269 11.80 23.73 5.41
N ARG A 270 10.74 24.41 4.96
CA ARG A 270 9.53 24.68 5.75
C ARG A 270 8.46 23.60 5.56
N ILE A 271 8.41 22.96 4.40
CA ILE A 271 7.50 21.84 4.11
C ILE A 271 7.94 20.56 4.84
N ARG A 272 9.25 20.33 4.95
CA ARG A 272 9.83 19.12 5.57
C ARG A 272 9.33 18.85 7.00
N PRO A 273 9.40 19.78 7.97
CA PRO A 273 8.93 19.52 9.33
C PRO A 273 7.43 19.20 9.39
N GLU A 274 6.62 19.78 8.50
CA GLU A 274 5.19 19.52 8.43
C GLU A 274 4.90 18.09 7.95
N ALA A 275 5.64 17.64 6.94
CA ALA A 275 5.55 16.26 6.45
C ALA A 275 5.93 15.24 7.54
N GLU A 276 7.00 15.53 8.29
CA GLU A 276 7.56 14.64 9.31
C GLU A 276 6.82 14.70 10.66
N SER A 277 5.92 15.66 10.85
CA SER A 277 5.14 15.82 12.09
C SER A 277 4.26 14.60 12.41
N THR A 278 3.81 13.89 11.38
CA THR A 278 2.87 12.76 11.50
C THR A 278 3.52 11.41 11.81
N SER A 279 4.85 11.33 11.79
CA SER A 279 5.58 10.07 12.01
C SER A 279 7.01 10.30 12.48
N ARG A 280 7.43 9.58 13.52
CA ARG A 280 8.84 9.55 13.95
C ARG A 280 9.75 8.79 12.97
N VAL A 281 9.17 8.00 12.06
CA VAL A 281 9.89 7.09 11.15
C VAL A 281 9.96 7.66 9.74
N ALA A 282 8.90 8.29 9.23
CA ALA A 282 8.91 8.85 7.88
C ALA A 282 9.81 10.08 7.84
N LYS A 283 10.81 10.07 6.96
CA LYS A 283 11.66 11.24 6.70
C LYS A 283 11.54 11.66 5.26
N LEU A 284 11.11 12.90 5.03
CA LEU A 284 11.01 13.44 3.68
C LEU A 284 12.43 13.60 3.16
N GLN A 285 12.74 12.98 2.02
CA GLN A 285 14.03 13.09 1.37
C GLN A 285 14.00 14.31 0.43
N TYR A 286 13.11 14.27 -0.56
CA TYR A 286 12.95 15.30 -1.58
C TYR A 286 11.55 15.23 -2.21
N ILE A 287 11.18 16.27 -2.97
CA ILE A 287 9.94 16.33 -3.76
C ILE A 287 10.33 16.48 -5.23
N ASP A 288 9.94 15.55 -6.10
CA ASP A 288 10.05 15.78 -7.53
C ASP A 288 8.82 16.55 -8.03
N THR A 289 9.03 17.60 -8.80
CA THR A 289 7.93 18.37 -9.43
C THR A 289 7.83 18.03 -10.90
N TYR A 290 6.66 17.58 -11.33
CA TYR A 290 6.34 17.34 -12.73
C TYR A 290 5.18 18.24 -13.15
N LEU A 291 5.37 18.98 -14.24
CA LEU A 291 4.41 19.95 -14.75
C LEU A 291 3.81 19.42 -16.06
N ALA A 292 2.48 19.45 -16.16
CA ALA A 292 1.78 19.17 -17.41
C ALA A 292 0.49 19.99 -17.46
N ASN A 293 0.22 20.66 -18.57
CA ASN A 293 -0.91 21.58 -18.70
C ASN A 293 -0.87 22.66 -17.60
N LYS A 294 -1.98 22.83 -16.88
CA LYS A 294 -2.14 23.69 -15.71
C LYS A 294 -2.00 22.92 -14.39
N PHE A 295 -1.31 21.78 -14.41
CA PHE A 295 -1.17 20.87 -13.27
C PHE A 295 0.27 20.83 -12.77
N ALA A 296 0.44 20.80 -11.45
CA ALA A 296 1.68 20.51 -10.78
C ALA A 296 1.54 19.22 -9.97
N TYR A 297 2.22 18.17 -10.43
CA TYR A 297 2.35 16.91 -9.73
C TYR A 297 3.57 16.99 -8.81
N LEU A 298 3.39 16.77 -7.52
CA LEU A 298 4.49 16.76 -6.56
C LEU A 298 4.65 15.32 -6.07
N ARG A 299 5.73 14.64 -6.43
CA ARG A 299 6.03 13.29 -5.95
C ARG A 299 6.90 13.41 -4.70
N PHE A 300 6.28 13.27 -3.53
CA PHE A 300 6.99 13.30 -2.24
C PHE A 300 7.69 11.97 -2.02
N ASN A 301 8.99 11.99 -1.75
CA ASN A 301 9.82 10.80 -1.56
C ASN A 301 10.27 10.70 -0.10
N PHE A 302 9.95 9.60 0.58
CA PHE A 302 10.27 9.39 1.99
C PHE A 302 11.09 8.12 2.22
N SER A 303 11.96 8.12 3.23
CA SER A 303 12.37 6.88 3.88
C SER A 303 11.32 6.47 4.92
N THR A 304 11.10 5.16 5.11
CA THR A 304 9.99 4.62 5.93
C THR A 304 10.41 3.57 6.95
N GLY A 305 11.72 3.46 7.23
CA GLY A 305 12.26 2.41 8.08
C GLY A 305 11.94 1.02 7.53
N ASP A 306 11.49 0.12 8.38
CA ASP A 306 11.18 -1.28 8.03
C ASP A 306 9.76 -1.53 7.52
N ALA A 307 8.92 -0.50 7.49
CA ALA A 307 7.58 -0.59 6.93
C ALA A 307 7.59 -0.31 5.42
N ALA A 308 6.69 -0.94 4.67
CA ALA A 308 6.44 -0.59 3.27
C ALA A 308 6.05 0.90 3.14
N GLY A 309 5.29 1.41 4.12
CA GLY A 309 5.14 2.85 4.35
C GLY A 309 4.05 3.56 3.55
N GLN A 310 3.28 2.89 2.69
CA GLN A 310 2.22 3.51 1.85
C GLN A 310 1.23 4.38 2.66
N ASN A 311 0.73 3.88 3.80
CA ASN A 311 -0.19 4.61 4.68
C ASN A 311 0.52 5.76 5.41
N MET A 312 1.77 5.53 5.81
CA MET A 312 2.59 6.50 6.53
C MET A 312 2.90 7.71 5.65
N VAL A 313 3.36 7.49 4.42
CA VAL A 313 3.65 8.58 3.47
C VAL A 313 2.40 9.29 3.00
N GLY A 314 1.25 8.60 2.96
CA GLY A 314 -0.04 9.22 2.67
C GLY A 314 -0.41 10.29 3.71
N ARG A 315 -0.29 9.97 5.00
CA ARG A 315 -0.53 10.93 6.10
C ARG A 315 0.49 12.07 6.11
N ALA A 316 1.78 11.75 5.96
CA ALA A 316 2.85 12.74 5.92
C ALA A 316 2.65 13.75 4.77
N THR A 317 2.32 13.25 3.58
CA THR A 317 2.06 14.10 2.42
C THR A 317 0.80 14.94 2.60
N PHE A 318 -0.23 14.41 3.24
CA PHE A 318 -1.43 15.17 3.55
C PHE A 318 -1.17 16.33 4.51
N ALA A 319 -0.39 16.13 5.56
CA ALA A 319 0.03 17.20 6.47
C ALA A 319 0.83 18.29 5.72
N ALA A 320 1.83 17.88 4.95
CA ALA A 320 2.63 18.80 4.13
C ALA A 320 1.77 19.60 3.13
N CYS A 321 0.85 18.94 2.44
CA CYS A 321 -0.06 19.59 1.49
C CYS A 321 -1.04 20.54 2.17
N SER A 322 -1.47 20.22 3.40
CA SER A 322 -2.33 21.10 4.18
C SER A 322 -1.63 22.43 4.47
N TRP A 323 -0.36 22.35 4.87
CA TRP A 323 0.47 23.54 5.06
C TRP A 323 0.69 24.32 3.75
N ILE A 324 0.99 23.62 2.64
CA ILE A 324 1.17 24.23 1.31
C ILE A 324 -0.09 25.01 0.89
N LEU A 325 -1.27 24.43 1.04
CA LEU A 325 -2.55 25.06 0.70
C LEU A 325 -2.82 26.33 1.52
N GLU A 326 -2.32 26.38 2.75
CA GLU A 326 -2.47 27.54 3.63
C GLU A 326 -1.45 28.65 3.29
N HIS A 327 -0.21 28.28 2.98
CA HIS A 327 0.91 29.21 2.90
C HIS A 327 1.20 29.71 1.49
N TYR A 328 0.79 28.99 0.45
CA TYR A 328 0.97 29.46 -0.92
C TYR A 328 0.01 30.62 -1.24
N LYS A 329 0.56 31.82 -1.48
CA LYS A 329 -0.19 33.05 -1.81
C LYS A 329 -0.07 33.46 -3.29
N GLY A 330 0.47 32.59 -4.13
CA GLY A 330 0.64 32.83 -5.57
C GLY A 330 -0.65 32.63 -6.35
N ALA A 331 -0.57 31.91 -7.47
CA ALA A 331 -1.74 31.65 -8.32
C ALA A 331 -2.82 30.83 -7.56
N PRO A 332 -4.12 31.11 -7.76
CA PRO A 332 -5.17 30.34 -7.08
C PRO A 332 -5.11 28.84 -7.42
N ILE A 333 -5.03 27.99 -6.39
CA ILE A 333 -5.19 26.53 -6.53
C ILE A 333 -6.68 26.23 -6.64
N ARG A 334 -7.12 25.69 -7.79
CA ARG A 334 -8.51 25.37 -8.09
C ARG A 334 -8.93 24.01 -7.57
N HIS A 335 -8.04 23.02 -7.71
CA HIS A 335 -8.27 21.67 -7.21
C HIS A 335 -7.00 21.08 -6.62
N PHE A 336 -7.18 20.19 -5.65
CA PHE A 336 -6.13 19.38 -5.07
C PHE A 336 -6.62 17.94 -4.90
N TYR A 337 -5.76 17.00 -5.26
CA TYR A 337 -5.96 15.56 -5.04
C TYR A 337 -4.70 14.99 -4.42
N LEU A 338 -4.85 14.21 -3.34
CA LEU A 338 -3.71 13.64 -2.60
C LEU A 338 -2.97 12.55 -3.40
N GLU A 339 -3.67 11.88 -4.32
CA GLU A 339 -3.10 10.89 -5.23
C GLU A 339 -3.55 11.20 -6.66
N SER A 340 -2.62 11.05 -7.61
CA SER A 340 -2.75 11.47 -9.00
C SER A 340 -2.33 10.39 -10.00
N ASN A 341 -2.18 9.15 -9.53
CA ASN A 341 -1.53 8.03 -10.20
C ASN A 341 -0.03 8.23 -10.48
N PHE A 342 0.61 9.27 -9.94
CA PHE A 342 1.98 9.64 -10.30
C PHE A 342 3.05 9.17 -9.29
N ALA A 343 2.66 8.79 -8.07
CA ALA A 343 3.52 7.95 -7.23
C ALA A 343 3.73 6.60 -7.94
N THR A 344 2.67 6.25 -8.67
CA THR A 344 2.22 4.98 -9.24
C THR A 344 2.23 3.86 -8.24
N ASP A 345 1.10 3.68 -7.56
CA ASP A 345 0.85 2.61 -6.60
C ASP A 345 -0.06 1.54 -7.22
N LYS A 346 0.41 0.29 -7.23
CA LYS A 346 -0.23 -0.92 -7.75
C LYS A 346 -0.46 -0.93 -9.27
N LYS A 347 0.42 -0.27 -10.05
CA LYS A 347 0.44 -0.33 -11.52
C LYS A 347 1.87 -0.32 -12.05
N ALA A 348 2.12 -1.00 -13.16
CA ALA A 348 3.38 -0.89 -13.89
C ALA A 348 3.62 0.57 -14.33
N SER A 349 4.84 1.08 -14.17
CA SER A 349 5.14 2.48 -14.45
C SER A 349 6.61 2.76 -14.77
N GLN A 350 6.84 3.53 -15.82
CA GLN A 350 8.19 3.96 -16.22
C GLN A 350 8.84 4.85 -15.14
N ILE A 351 8.06 5.66 -14.43
CA ILE A 351 8.62 6.51 -13.37
C ILE A 351 9.20 5.67 -12.23
N ASN A 352 8.59 4.53 -11.88
CA ASN A 352 9.11 3.66 -10.83
C ASN A 352 10.40 2.95 -11.26
N VAL A 353 10.56 2.67 -12.56
CA VAL A 353 11.80 2.13 -13.13
C VAL A 353 12.93 3.17 -13.05
N MET A 354 12.64 4.42 -13.42
CA MET A 354 13.62 5.52 -13.48
C MET A 354 13.90 6.15 -12.11
N ARG A 355 12.88 6.27 -11.27
CA ARG A 355 12.87 6.88 -9.94
C ARG A 355 12.25 5.89 -8.97
N THR A 356 13.13 5.12 -8.32
CA THR A 356 12.84 4.05 -7.35
C THR A 356 11.55 4.26 -6.55
N ARG A 357 10.78 3.18 -6.37
CA ARG A 357 9.65 3.12 -5.43
C ARG A 357 9.77 1.88 -4.54
N GLY A 358 9.81 2.07 -3.23
CA GLY A 358 10.30 1.06 -2.31
C GLY A 358 11.83 0.98 -2.38
N LYS A 359 12.36 -0.23 -2.58
CA LYS A 359 13.79 -0.53 -2.63
C LYS A 359 14.24 -0.72 -4.08
N ARG A 360 15.38 -0.13 -4.43
CA ARG A 360 16.13 -0.44 -5.65
C ARG A 360 17.28 -1.34 -5.25
N VAL A 361 17.25 -2.58 -5.70
CA VAL A 361 18.21 -3.61 -5.30
C VAL A 361 18.79 -4.29 -6.52
N VAL A 362 20.10 -4.51 -6.50
CA VAL A 362 20.85 -5.23 -7.52
C VAL A 362 21.31 -6.56 -6.94
N ALA A 363 21.14 -7.64 -7.69
CA ALA A 363 21.75 -8.93 -7.42
C ALA A 363 22.62 -9.34 -8.62
N GLU A 364 23.86 -9.75 -8.38
CA GLU A 364 24.82 -10.09 -9.42
C GLU A 364 25.66 -11.32 -9.06
N ALA A 365 26.08 -12.07 -10.08
CA ALA A 365 26.97 -13.22 -9.95
C ALA A 365 27.76 -13.47 -11.24
N VAL A 366 28.93 -14.11 -11.11
CA VAL A 366 29.67 -14.67 -12.24
C VAL A 366 29.49 -16.18 -12.22
N ILE A 367 28.81 -16.72 -13.24
CA ILE A 367 28.52 -18.14 -13.38
C ILE A 367 29.61 -18.80 -14.20
N LYS A 368 30.32 -19.75 -13.59
CA LYS A 368 31.39 -20.48 -14.25
C LYS A 368 30.87 -21.31 -15.42
N ARG A 369 31.59 -21.29 -16.54
CA ARG A 369 31.23 -22.00 -17.77
C ARG A 369 30.96 -23.49 -17.53
N ASP A 370 31.85 -24.16 -16.82
CA ASP A 370 31.78 -25.60 -16.56
C ASP A 370 30.54 -25.95 -15.73
N ILE A 371 30.24 -25.17 -14.69
CA ILE A 371 29.06 -25.35 -13.85
C ILE A 371 27.78 -25.10 -14.67
N LEU A 372 27.74 -24.04 -15.48
CA LEU A 372 26.60 -23.72 -16.32
C LEU A 372 26.33 -24.85 -17.33
N GLN A 373 27.36 -25.34 -18.02
CA GLN A 373 27.23 -26.44 -18.97
C GLN A 373 26.79 -27.76 -18.28
N GLN A 374 27.39 -28.10 -17.14
CA GLN A 374 27.09 -29.35 -16.43
C GLN A 374 25.70 -29.36 -15.79
N ARG A 375 25.26 -28.24 -15.21
CA ARG A 375 24.02 -28.16 -14.41
C ARG A 375 22.83 -27.67 -15.22
N MET A 376 23.07 -26.80 -16.20
CA MET A 376 22.03 -26.10 -16.95
C MET A 376 22.04 -26.44 -18.45
N ARG A 377 23.05 -27.15 -18.95
CA ARG A 377 23.16 -27.62 -20.35
C ARG A 377 23.15 -26.48 -21.37
N VAL A 378 23.64 -25.31 -20.98
CA VAL A 378 23.79 -24.12 -21.83
C VAL A 378 25.18 -23.53 -21.68
N THR A 379 25.61 -22.76 -22.67
CA THR A 379 26.87 -22.01 -22.65
C THR A 379 26.65 -20.54 -22.28
N PRO A 380 27.67 -19.85 -21.75
CA PRO A 380 27.61 -18.40 -21.51
C PRO A 380 27.19 -17.60 -22.76
N GLU A 381 27.73 -17.96 -23.93
CA GLU A 381 27.43 -17.30 -25.19
C GLU A 381 25.96 -17.44 -25.59
N GLN A 382 25.37 -18.63 -25.38
CA GLN A 382 23.95 -18.86 -25.66
C GLN A 382 23.05 -17.98 -24.79
N LEU A 383 23.34 -17.86 -23.49
CA LEU A 383 22.53 -17.04 -22.59
C LEU A 383 22.72 -15.54 -22.85
N ALA A 384 23.94 -15.09 -23.12
CA ALA A 384 24.19 -13.70 -23.47
C ALA A 384 23.48 -13.31 -24.78
N TYR A 385 23.54 -14.18 -25.80
CA TYR A 385 22.84 -13.96 -27.06
C TYR A 385 21.31 -14.02 -26.90
N HIS A 386 20.78 -14.99 -26.14
CA HIS A 386 19.35 -15.04 -25.84
C HIS A 386 18.89 -13.78 -25.11
N GLY A 387 19.67 -13.25 -24.15
CA GLY A 387 19.39 -11.98 -23.49
C GLY A 387 19.28 -10.81 -24.47
N GLN A 388 20.12 -10.74 -25.51
CA GLN A 388 20.00 -9.72 -26.55
C GLN A 388 18.69 -9.86 -27.34
N VAL A 389 18.31 -11.10 -27.68
CA VAL A 389 17.06 -11.39 -28.39
C VAL A 389 15.85 -11.03 -27.53
N SER A 390 15.81 -11.45 -26.26
CA SER A 390 14.71 -11.15 -25.34
C SER A 390 14.59 -9.66 -25.05
N ASN A 391 15.71 -8.92 -25.00
CA ASN A 391 15.71 -7.46 -24.85
C ASN A 391 14.98 -6.76 -26.00
N VAL A 392 15.20 -7.18 -27.25
CA VAL A 392 14.45 -6.65 -28.39
C VAL A 392 12.96 -6.97 -28.23
N GLY A 393 12.61 -8.18 -27.79
CA GLY A 393 11.22 -8.56 -27.52
C GLY A 393 10.56 -7.71 -26.44
N ALA A 394 11.23 -7.49 -25.31
CA ALA A 394 10.76 -6.67 -24.20
C ALA A 394 10.57 -5.20 -24.61
N PHE A 395 11.49 -4.66 -25.41
CA PHE A 395 11.37 -3.31 -25.95
C PHE A 395 10.15 -3.17 -26.86
N LEU A 396 9.96 -4.11 -27.79
CA LEU A 396 8.82 -4.08 -28.72
C LEU A 396 7.47 -4.25 -28.02
N SER A 397 7.41 -5.03 -26.94
CA SER A 397 6.17 -5.24 -26.17
C SER A 397 5.88 -4.12 -25.16
N GLY A 398 6.84 -3.25 -24.88
CA GLY A 398 6.72 -2.24 -23.82
C GLY A 398 6.75 -2.84 -22.42
N ALA A 399 7.33 -4.03 -22.24
CA ALA A 399 7.44 -4.66 -20.93
C ALA A 399 8.36 -3.84 -20.00
N ASN A 400 7.96 -3.70 -18.73
CA ASN A 400 8.78 -3.10 -17.67
C ASN A 400 9.81 -4.09 -17.08
N ASN A 401 9.93 -5.27 -17.70
CA ASN A 401 10.84 -6.32 -17.33
C ASN A 401 11.39 -6.98 -18.61
N ASN A 402 12.71 -7.05 -18.74
CA ASN A 402 13.39 -7.72 -19.86
C ASN A 402 13.94 -9.12 -19.49
N GLY A 403 13.80 -9.53 -18.23
CA GLY A 403 13.98 -10.89 -17.76
C GLY A 403 12.75 -11.77 -18.04
N ALA A 404 12.78 -12.99 -17.53
CA ALA A 404 11.82 -14.02 -17.83
C ALA A 404 10.66 -14.09 -16.83
N HIS A 405 10.90 -14.04 -15.51
CA HIS A 405 9.85 -14.33 -14.52
C HIS A 405 10.07 -13.80 -13.09
N SER A 406 10.72 -12.65 -12.89
CA SER A 406 10.85 -12.04 -11.55
C SER A 406 9.52 -11.99 -10.76
N ALA A 407 8.39 -11.77 -11.46
CA ALA A 407 7.05 -11.79 -10.88
C ALA A 407 6.73 -13.07 -10.11
N ASN A 408 7.15 -14.23 -10.61
CA ASN A 408 6.87 -15.54 -9.99
C ASN A 408 7.54 -15.66 -8.62
N GLY A 409 8.84 -15.37 -8.53
CA GLY A 409 9.60 -15.46 -7.29
C GLY A 409 9.15 -14.43 -6.27
N ILE A 410 8.94 -13.19 -6.72
CA ILE A 410 8.45 -12.09 -5.88
C ILE A 410 7.07 -12.43 -5.33
N THR A 411 6.12 -12.87 -6.16
CA THR A 411 4.76 -13.23 -5.71
C THR A 411 4.80 -14.35 -4.68
N ALA A 412 5.59 -15.40 -4.94
CA ALA A 412 5.68 -16.54 -4.06
C ALA A 412 6.27 -16.17 -2.68
N MET A 413 7.30 -15.31 -2.66
CA MET A 413 7.85 -14.78 -1.42
C MET A 413 6.87 -13.80 -0.75
N PHE A 414 6.15 -12.97 -1.51
CA PHE A 414 5.23 -11.96 -0.97
C PHE A 414 4.07 -12.62 -0.21
N ILE A 415 3.46 -13.64 -0.79
CA ILE A 415 2.40 -14.42 -0.12
C ILE A 415 2.96 -15.12 1.12
N ALA A 416 4.14 -15.74 1.00
CA ALA A 416 4.76 -16.46 2.12
C ALA A 416 5.14 -15.55 3.28
N THR A 417 5.49 -14.29 3.03
CA THR A 417 6.06 -13.37 4.04
C THR A 417 5.15 -12.19 4.39
N GLY A 418 3.89 -12.20 3.93
CA GLY A 418 2.88 -11.22 4.34
C GLY A 418 3.06 -9.82 3.75
N GLN A 419 3.63 -9.76 2.55
CA GLN A 419 3.74 -8.52 1.80
C GLN A 419 2.40 -8.20 1.11
N ASP A 420 2.22 -6.96 0.66
CA ASP A 420 1.08 -6.60 -0.18
C ASP A 420 1.27 -7.16 -1.60
N VAL A 421 0.60 -8.28 -1.89
CA VAL A 421 0.72 -9.01 -3.16
C VAL A 421 0.32 -8.14 -4.36
N ALA A 422 -0.54 -7.14 -4.20
CA ALA A 422 -0.88 -6.25 -5.30
C ALA A 422 0.30 -5.38 -5.75
N ASN A 423 1.32 -5.17 -4.89
CA ASN A 423 2.55 -4.49 -5.28
C ASN A 423 3.44 -5.30 -6.22
N VAL A 424 3.12 -6.57 -6.52
CA VAL A 424 3.76 -7.33 -7.61
C VAL A 424 3.63 -6.59 -8.95
N SER A 425 2.54 -5.86 -9.17
CA SER A 425 2.34 -5.02 -10.37
C SER A 425 3.45 -3.98 -10.58
N GLU A 426 4.23 -3.66 -9.54
CA GLU A 426 5.36 -2.74 -9.58
C GLU A 426 6.69 -3.45 -9.28
N SER A 427 6.69 -4.33 -8.28
CA SER A 427 7.88 -5.01 -7.78
C SER A 427 8.43 -6.01 -8.79
N SER A 428 7.58 -6.52 -9.70
CA SER A 428 8.00 -7.40 -10.80
C SER A 428 8.81 -6.71 -11.90
N ALA A 429 8.94 -5.37 -11.88
CA ALA A 429 9.85 -4.69 -12.80
C ALA A 429 11.28 -5.24 -12.64
N GLY A 430 11.99 -5.41 -13.75
CA GLY A 430 13.30 -6.07 -13.75
C GLY A 430 14.18 -5.55 -14.89
N VAL A 431 15.42 -5.23 -14.56
CA VAL A 431 16.45 -4.91 -15.55
C VAL A 431 17.53 -5.97 -15.44
N LEU A 432 17.37 -7.03 -16.24
CA LEU A 432 18.31 -8.13 -16.40
C LEU A 432 19.42 -7.72 -17.38
N TYR A 433 20.66 -8.04 -17.03
CA TYR A 433 21.82 -7.86 -17.88
C TYR A 433 22.70 -9.11 -17.83
N SER A 434 23.23 -9.50 -18.98
CA SER A 434 24.17 -10.61 -19.10
C SER A 434 25.27 -10.30 -20.11
N GLU A 435 26.49 -10.74 -19.80
CA GLU A 435 27.62 -10.68 -20.72
C GLU A 435 28.60 -11.83 -20.48
N VAL A 436 29.37 -12.18 -21.52
CA VAL A 436 30.44 -13.16 -21.40
C VAL A 436 31.70 -12.44 -20.91
N THR A 437 32.29 -12.92 -19.82
CA THR A 437 33.51 -12.33 -19.27
C THR A 437 34.73 -12.64 -20.14
N LYS A 438 35.87 -11.98 -19.88
CA LYS A 438 37.12 -12.24 -20.61
C LYS A 438 37.62 -13.68 -20.43
N GLU A 439 37.30 -14.28 -19.29
CA GLU A 439 37.63 -15.66 -18.92
C GLU A 439 36.68 -16.67 -19.58
N GLY A 440 35.62 -16.20 -20.26
CA GLY A 440 34.63 -17.03 -20.92
C GLY A 440 33.52 -17.55 -20.00
N ASP A 441 33.35 -16.95 -18.81
CA ASP A 441 32.24 -17.19 -17.89
C ASP A 441 31.06 -16.25 -18.20
N LEU A 442 29.95 -16.39 -17.47
CA LEU A 442 28.77 -15.52 -17.64
C LEU A 442 28.64 -14.56 -16.45
N TYR A 443 28.78 -13.25 -16.67
CA TYR A 443 28.27 -12.27 -15.72
C TYR A 443 26.76 -12.13 -15.91
N LEU A 444 26.00 -12.23 -14.81
CA LEU A 444 24.55 -12.07 -14.78
C LEU A 444 24.16 -11.13 -13.65
N SER A 445 23.32 -10.15 -13.94
CA SER A 445 22.83 -9.17 -12.98
C SER A 445 21.37 -8.87 -13.19
N ILE A 446 20.61 -8.70 -12.12
CA ILE A 446 19.26 -8.15 -12.15
C ILE A 446 19.14 -6.97 -11.20
N THR A 447 18.63 -5.86 -11.72
CA THR A 447 18.18 -4.73 -10.91
C THR A 447 16.66 -4.77 -10.79
N ILE A 448 16.15 -4.83 -9.58
CA ILE A 448 14.73 -4.63 -9.28
C ILE A 448 14.57 -3.15 -8.90
N PRO A 449 13.97 -2.31 -9.76
CA PRO A 449 13.98 -0.86 -9.56
C PRO A 449 12.97 -0.37 -8.53
N SER A 450 11.93 -1.17 -8.26
CA SER A 450 10.78 -0.75 -7.46
C SER A 450 10.23 -1.86 -6.56
N LEU A 451 11.10 -2.47 -5.74
CA LEU A 451 10.74 -3.55 -4.83
C LEU A 451 10.07 -3.02 -3.57
N ILE A 452 8.78 -3.27 -3.39
CA ILE A 452 8.02 -2.81 -2.21
C ILE A 452 7.94 -3.94 -1.21
N VAL A 453 8.70 -3.83 -0.12
CA VAL A 453 8.77 -4.85 0.92
C VAL A 453 8.78 -4.23 2.31
N ALA A 454 8.34 -5.02 3.28
CA ALA A 454 8.28 -4.69 4.70
C ALA A 454 8.70 -5.90 5.54
N THR A 455 9.26 -5.61 6.71
CA THR A 455 9.44 -6.60 7.79
C THR A 455 8.68 -6.20 9.06
N HIS A 456 7.87 -5.13 8.95
CA HIS A 456 7.00 -4.63 9.99
C HIS A 456 5.73 -3.98 9.41
N GLY A 457 4.57 -4.32 9.98
CA GLY A 457 3.25 -3.78 9.62
C GLY A 457 2.55 -4.55 8.49
N GLY A 458 1.24 -4.34 8.35
CA GLY A 458 0.42 -5.10 7.40
C GLY A 458 0.43 -6.61 7.72
N GLY A 459 0.50 -7.43 6.68
CA GLY A 459 0.45 -8.89 6.81
C GLY A 459 1.68 -9.55 7.44
N THR A 460 2.77 -8.83 7.68
CA THR A 460 4.04 -9.40 8.19
C THR A 460 3.93 -9.95 9.61
N GLY A 461 2.92 -9.51 10.35
CA GLY A 461 2.64 -9.95 11.73
C GLY A 461 1.74 -11.18 11.81
N LEU A 462 1.10 -11.58 10.70
CA LEU A 462 0.16 -12.71 10.68
C LEU A 462 0.90 -14.05 10.85
N ALA A 463 0.20 -15.05 11.40
CA ALA A 463 0.78 -16.31 11.88
C ALA A 463 1.82 -16.93 10.93
N THR A 464 1.39 -17.47 9.79
CA THR A 464 2.27 -18.18 8.83
C THR A 464 3.31 -17.23 8.22
N GLN A 465 2.92 -15.99 7.97
CA GLN A 465 3.78 -14.97 7.35
C GLN A 465 4.95 -14.59 8.25
N ASN A 466 4.69 -14.47 9.55
CA ASN A 466 5.70 -14.14 10.53
C ASN A 466 6.70 -15.28 10.71
N GLU A 467 6.25 -16.53 10.71
CA GLU A 467 7.13 -17.71 10.75
C GLU A 467 8.08 -17.75 9.55
N CYS A 468 7.57 -17.44 8.34
CA CYS A 468 8.40 -17.36 7.14
C CYS A 468 9.42 -16.22 7.20
N LEU A 469 9.06 -15.05 7.74
CA LEU A 469 10.02 -13.97 7.98
C LEU A 469 11.06 -14.33 9.04
N ARG A 470 10.67 -15.06 10.11
CA ARG A 470 11.61 -15.56 11.13
C ARG A 470 12.59 -16.57 10.53
N MET A 471 12.13 -17.44 9.64
CA MET A 471 13.00 -18.38 8.90
C MET A 471 14.11 -17.66 8.13
N LEU A 472 13.79 -16.50 7.55
CA LEU A 472 14.77 -15.65 6.86
C LEU A 472 15.60 -14.77 7.82
N GLY A 473 15.30 -14.78 9.11
CA GLY A 473 15.87 -13.84 10.09
C GLY A 473 15.58 -12.37 9.72
N CYS A 474 14.38 -12.11 9.17
CA CYS A 474 13.94 -10.81 8.68
C CYS A 474 12.75 -10.28 9.49
N VAL A 475 12.82 -10.42 10.81
CA VAL A 475 11.84 -9.84 11.74
C VAL A 475 12.54 -8.82 12.63
N GLY A 476 11.88 -7.68 12.84
CA GLY A 476 12.36 -6.61 13.71
C GLY A 476 13.05 -5.48 12.93
N ARG A 477 13.53 -4.49 13.69
CA ARG A 477 14.05 -3.24 13.14
C ARG A 477 15.37 -3.44 12.40
N GLY A 478 15.55 -2.75 11.28
CA GLY A 478 16.75 -2.78 10.45
C GLY A 478 16.88 -4.02 9.57
N THR A 479 15.79 -4.76 9.33
CA THR A 479 15.82 -6.03 8.59
C THR A 479 15.23 -5.95 7.18
N VAL A 480 14.58 -4.84 6.82
CA VAL A 480 13.93 -4.72 5.50
C VAL A 480 14.92 -4.76 4.33
N ASN A 481 16.12 -4.18 4.48
CA ASN A 481 17.12 -4.21 3.42
C ASN A 481 17.75 -5.61 3.29
N LYS A 482 17.93 -6.32 4.40
CA LYS A 482 18.31 -7.75 4.38
C LYS A 482 17.28 -8.56 3.59
N PHE A 483 15.99 -8.34 3.85
CA PHE A 483 14.93 -9.01 3.11
C PHE A 483 14.93 -8.64 1.62
N ALA A 484 15.15 -7.36 1.27
CA ALA A 484 15.26 -6.91 -0.11
C ALA A 484 16.41 -7.58 -0.88
N GLU A 485 17.58 -7.72 -0.25
CA GLU A 485 18.74 -8.42 -0.83
C GLU A 485 18.48 -9.92 -1.04
N ILE A 486 17.80 -10.57 -0.09
CA ILE A 486 17.40 -11.98 -0.24
C ILE A 486 16.42 -12.13 -1.41
N VAL A 487 15.39 -11.28 -1.51
CA VAL A 487 14.43 -11.31 -2.63
C VAL A 487 15.15 -11.13 -3.98
N ALA A 488 16.08 -10.18 -4.07
CA ALA A 488 16.85 -9.96 -5.30
C ALA A 488 17.70 -11.17 -5.69
N GLY A 489 18.35 -11.81 -4.72
CA GLY A 489 19.12 -13.03 -4.94
C GLY A 489 18.26 -14.21 -5.41
N VAL A 490 17.07 -14.37 -4.84
CA VAL A 490 16.09 -15.37 -5.27
C VAL A 490 15.62 -15.10 -6.69
N VAL A 491 15.33 -13.85 -7.03
CA VAL A 491 14.96 -13.46 -8.39
C VAL A 491 16.07 -13.78 -9.39
N LEU A 492 17.33 -13.42 -9.11
CA LEU A 492 18.47 -13.76 -9.98
C LEU A 492 18.60 -15.27 -10.20
N ALA A 493 18.40 -16.07 -9.14
CA ALA A 493 18.40 -17.53 -9.22
C ALA A 493 17.31 -18.06 -10.16
N GLY A 494 16.10 -17.52 -10.03
CA GLY A 494 14.98 -17.82 -10.92
C GLY A 494 15.32 -17.50 -12.37
N GLU A 495 15.80 -16.29 -12.63
CA GLU A 495 16.17 -15.82 -13.98
C GLU A 495 17.23 -16.72 -14.62
N LEU A 496 18.27 -17.08 -13.88
CA LEU A 496 19.31 -18.01 -14.34
C LEU A 496 18.72 -19.38 -14.73
N SER A 497 17.86 -19.95 -13.88
CA SER A 497 17.26 -21.26 -14.14
C SER A 497 16.33 -21.23 -15.34
N LEU A 498 15.39 -20.28 -15.40
CA LEU A 498 14.41 -20.24 -16.49
C LEU A 498 15.06 -19.84 -17.81
N GLY A 499 15.94 -18.83 -17.81
CA GLY A 499 16.70 -18.43 -18.98
C GLY A 499 17.51 -19.59 -19.57
N SER A 500 18.10 -20.42 -18.71
CA SER A 500 18.79 -21.65 -19.12
C SER A 500 17.84 -22.68 -19.75
N ALA A 501 16.69 -22.96 -19.12
CA ALA A 501 15.73 -23.95 -19.63
C ALA A 501 15.16 -23.57 -21.00
N ILE A 502 14.91 -22.27 -21.23
CA ILE A 502 14.46 -21.75 -22.53
C ILE A 502 15.59 -21.91 -23.56
N SER A 503 16.82 -21.55 -23.18
CA SER A 503 17.97 -21.56 -24.11
C SER A 503 18.45 -22.97 -24.47
N SER A 504 18.22 -23.98 -23.62
CA SER A 504 18.52 -25.39 -23.91
C SER A 504 17.42 -26.12 -24.69
N SER A 505 16.27 -25.46 -24.94
CA SER A 505 15.04 -26.10 -25.45
C SER A 505 14.43 -27.19 -24.54
N ASP A 506 14.84 -27.28 -23.27
CA ASP A 506 14.29 -28.22 -22.27
C ASP A 506 12.97 -27.73 -21.62
N TRP A 507 12.50 -26.53 -21.98
CA TRP A 507 11.35 -25.89 -21.34
C TRP A 507 10.03 -26.69 -21.45
N VAL A 508 9.78 -27.32 -22.61
CA VAL A 508 8.52 -28.04 -22.88
C VAL A 508 8.42 -29.34 -22.06
N SER A 509 9.51 -30.09 -21.90
CA SER A 509 9.49 -31.40 -21.22
C SER A 509 9.28 -31.28 -19.71
N SER A 510 9.83 -30.24 -19.08
CA SER A 510 9.73 -30.02 -17.63
C SER A 510 8.32 -29.58 -17.21
N HIS A 511 7.65 -28.72 -17.99
CA HIS A 511 6.26 -28.34 -17.75
C HIS A 511 5.30 -29.51 -17.97
N GLU A 512 5.56 -30.38 -18.96
CA GLU A 512 4.71 -31.55 -19.20
C GLU A 512 4.82 -32.62 -18.10
N GLN A 513 6.00 -32.81 -17.48
CA GLN A 513 6.22 -33.83 -16.48
C GLN A 513 5.72 -33.45 -15.07
N TYR A 514 5.79 -32.17 -14.71
CA TYR A 514 5.56 -31.71 -13.33
C TYR A 514 4.48 -30.61 -13.20
N GLY A 515 4.06 -29.99 -14.31
CA GLY A 515 3.08 -28.89 -14.33
C GLY A 515 1.66 -29.32 -14.68
N ARG A 516 1.43 -30.58 -15.10
CA ARG A 516 0.08 -31.11 -15.35
C ARG A 516 -0.44 -31.82 -14.11
N ASN A 517 -1.30 -31.15 -13.35
CA ASN A 517 -2.28 -31.82 -12.50
C ASN A 517 -3.38 -32.36 -13.44
N ARG A 518 -3.31 -33.64 -13.82
CA ARG A 518 -4.41 -34.32 -14.52
C ARG A 518 -5.47 -34.78 -13.54
#